data_AF-A0A0B4GYS4-F1
#
_entry.id   AF-A0A0B4GYS4-F1
#
_cell.length_a   1.000
_cell.length_b   1.000
_cell.length_c   1.000
_cell.angle_alpha   90.00
_cell.angle_beta   90.00
_cell.angle_gamma   90.00
#
_symmetry.space_group_name_H-M   'P 1'
#
loop_
_entity.id
_entity.type
_entity.pdbx_description
1 polymer ?
#
loop_
_entity_poly.entity_id
_entity_poly.type
_entity_poly.pdbx_seq_one_letter_code
_entity_poly.pdbx_strand_id
1 'polypeptide(L)'
;MKLFISVHGSLLFIFLAVAGCVQSETFDFVIAGAGTAGLVIANRLSERSDLTVAVIEPGPDVRNDPNVQTVEFVFQSFNKSINWQYASVPQPTLNGRSFTYRAGKAIGGTSAVNGMVYTRGDKAQYDAWEDLGNDGWNWDSVFSAYKSGENFTAPTSAQAGKGAAYDKAAHGLSGPLTIGFPFVLSNSSFYDKARSTWQRLGLEPIPDLNSGDGHGFTVAPQTLDRDANVREDSSRAYYEAVEGRKNLKIIQGAVKRITWANSHGRRVVADGVEIVDSSGKLVKVGARKEVVLSASAYRNPLILEASGVGNPRILKKLGIETKVDLPGVGESMQDHHSLSLTYATAANIDGHTPFATMVTAHDVFGNKTSAMAAWSRAKLAQWAKMASKSCDGALSPKAIETRFNLQHDLIFKKNVTIAELFPTSARTTVVGQFWTTMPFSWGSVHLGSSTDINEPVIDPKLLSYDFDFNMLTAVGRLSQKAYSTAPLSDLITSNTSPGYDKLPLDATEAQWATYIKKNGRAS
;
A
#
# COMPACT_ATOMS: atom_id res chain seq x y z
N MET A 1 -56.32 -70.72 -5.67
CA MET A 1 -56.45 -69.63 -4.68
C MET A 1 -55.20 -68.77 -4.81
N LYS A 2 -55.34 -67.54 -5.33
CA LYS A 2 -54.24 -66.61 -5.64
C LYS A 2 -53.64 -66.08 -4.35
N LEU A 3 -52.32 -66.16 -4.18
CA LEU A 3 -51.58 -65.39 -3.17
C LEU A 3 -50.66 -64.41 -3.91
N PHE A 4 -50.96 -63.11 -3.75
CA PHE A 4 -50.12 -62.01 -4.20
C PHE A 4 -48.95 -61.84 -3.25
N ILE A 5 -47.72 -61.78 -3.76
CA ILE A 5 -46.59 -61.18 -3.05
C ILE A 5 -46.00 -60.12 -4.00
N SER A 6 -46.14 -58.87 -3.55
CA SER A 6 -45.58 -57.67 -4.16
C SER A 6 -44.10 -57.56 -3.77
N VAL A 7 -43.22 -57.45 -4.77
CA VAL A 7 -41.81 -57.09 -4.55
C VAL A 7 -41.62 -55.67 -5.04
N HIS A 8 -41.52 -54.72 -4.11
CA HIS A 8 -41.08 -53.36 -4.37
C HIS A 8 -39.55 -53.35 -4.51
N GLY A 9 -39.06 -53.29 -5.74
CA GLY A 9 -37.65 -53.01 -6.03
C GLY A 9 -37.42 -51.50 -6.10
N SER A 10 -36.85 -50.92 -5.05
CA SER A 10 -36.40 -49.52 -5.04
C SER A 10 -35.15 -49.39 -5.91
N LEU A 11 -35.25 -48.72 -7.07
CA LEU A 11 -34.08 -48.25 -7.82
C LEU A 11 -33.45 -47.06 -7.08
N LEU A 12 -32.31 -47.30 -6.44
CA LEU A 12 -31.46 -46.24 -5.89
C LEU A 12 -30.61 -45.67 -7.03
N PHE A 13 -31.01 -44.52 -7.58
CA PHE A 13 -30.17 -43.75 -8.50
C PHE A 13 -29.02 -43.11 -7.68
N ILE A 14 -27.83 -43.70 -7.78
CA ILE A 14 -26.59 -43.07 -7.32
C ILE A 14 -26.28 -41.93 -8.29
N PHE A 15 -26.62 -40.70 -7.92
CA PHE A 15 -26.06 -39.51 -8.57
C PHE A 15 -24.59 -39.42 -8.19
N LEU A 16 -23.72 -39.94 -9.05
CA LEU A 16 -22.32 -39.51 -9.11
C LEU A 16 -22.33 -38.04 -9.50
N ALA A 17 -22.14 -37.15 -8.51
CA ALA A 17 -21.82 -35.75 -8.74
C ALA A 17 -20.42 -35.68 -9.38
N VAL A 18 -20.36 -35.89 -10.69
CA VAL A 18 -19.21 -35.46 -11.48
C VAL A 18 -19.29 -33.94 -11.50
N ALA A 19 -18.52 -33.30 -10.62
CA ALA A 19 -18.26 -31.87 -10.72
C ALA A 19 -17.52 -31.62 -12.04
N GLY A 20 -18.29 -31.45 -13.12
CA GLY A 20 -17.78 -31.04 -14.41
C GLY A 20 -17.16 -29.66 -14.28
N CYS A 21 -15.84 -29.63 -14.13
CA CYS A 21 -15.04 -28.44 -14.37
C CYS A 21 -15.30 -28.05 -15.83
N VAL A 22 -15.94 -26.90 -16.02
CA VAL A 22 -16.21 -26.35 -17.35
C VAL A 22 -14.85 -26.08 -18.01
N GLN A 23 -14.81 -26.30 -19.33
CA GLN A 23 -13.63 -26.27 -20.19
C GLN A 23 -12.57 -25.23 -19.79
N SER A 24 -11.35 -25.71 -19.50
CA SER A 24 -10.21 -24.90 -19.09
C SER A 24 -9.66 -24.11 -20.27
N GLU A 25 -9.87 -22.79 -20.29
CA GLU A 25 -9.03 -21.91 -21.13
C GLU A 25 -7.58 -21.96 -20.62
N THR A 26 -6.61 -21.88 -21.52
CA THR A 26 -5.18 -21.99 -21.18
C THR A 26 -4.36 -20.90 -21.86
N PHE A 27 -3.54 -20.22 -21.09
CA PHE A 27 -2.70 -19.09 -21.51
C PHE A 27 -1.21 -19.40 -21.26
N ASP A 28 -0.30 -18.58 -21.78
CA ASP A 28 1.12 -18.69 -21.41
C ASP A 28 1.33 -18.15 -20.00
N PHE A 29 0.72 -17.00 -19.71
CA PHE A 29 0.76 -16.37 -18.39
C PHE A 29 -0.66 -16.17 -17.85
N VAL A 30 -0.84 -16.48 -16.56
CA VAL A 30 -2.06 -16.14 -15.83
C VAL A 30 -1.69 -15.25 -14.65
N ILE A 31 -2.21 -14.03 -14.64
CA ILE A 31 -1.94 -13.00 -13.63
C ILE A 31 -3.16 -12.89 -12.71
N ALA A 32 -2.95 -13.06 -11.41
CA ALA A 32 -3.99 -12.86 -10.40
C ALA A 32 -4.06 -11.39 -10.00
N GLY A 33 -5.10 -10.68 -10.43
CA GLY A 33 -5.36 -9.27 -10.10
C GLY A 33 -5.02 -8.30 -11.24
N ALA A 34 -6.01 -7.51 -11.67
CA ALA A 34 -5.82 -6.42 -12.64
C ALA A 34 -5.53 -5.09 -11.92
N GLY A 35 -4.70 -5.14 -10.88
CA GLY A 35 -4.31 -3.97 -10.10
C GLY A 35 -3.08 -3.24 -10.66
N THR A 36 -2.51 -2.37 -9.83
CA THR A 36 -1.38 -1.51 -10.18
C THR A 36 -0.21 -2.25 -10.83
N ALA A 37 0.26 -3.36 -10.24
CA ALA A 37 1.36 -4.14 -10.80
C ALA A 37 0.89 -5.11 -11.91
N GLY A 38 -0.27 -5.74 -11.73
CA GLY A 38 -0.77 -6.77 -12.64
C GLY A 38 -0.99 -6.25 -14.05
N LEU A 39 -1.52 -5.02 -14.19
CA LEU A 39 -1.72 -4.41 -15.51
C LEU A 39 -0.42 -3.97 -16.19
N VAL A 40 0.60 -3.55 -15.43
CA VAL A 40 1.94 -3.30 -15.99
C VAL A 40 2.53 -4.58 -16.57
N ILE A 41 2.49 -5.67 -15.81
CA ILE A 41 3.02 -6.97 -16.23
C ILE A 41 2.25 -7.49 -17.45
N ALA A 42 0.92 -7.40 -17.44
CA ALA A 42 0.07 -7.81 -18.55
C ALA A 42 0.35 -6.99 -19.83
N ASN A 43 0.52 -5.68 -19.69
CA ASN A 43 0.89 -4.80 -20.78
C ASN A 43 2.21 -5.23 -21.42
N ARG A 44 3.27 -5.38 -20.62
CA ARG A 44 4.60 -5.73 -21.14
C ARG A 44 4.67 -7.14 -21.72
N LEU A 45 4.06 -8.13 -21.08
CA LEU A 45 4.03 -9.50 -21.61
C LEU A 45 3.26 -9.59 -22.92
N SER A 46 2.14 -8.86 -23.05
CA SER A 46 1.31 -8.89 -24.27
C SER A 46 1.85 -8.07 -25.44
N GLU A 47 2.92 -7.28 -25.25
CA GLU A 47 3.68 -6.67 -26.38
C GLU A 47 4.22 -7.75 -27.32
N ARG A 48 4.49 -8.94 -26.77
CA ARG A 48 4.85 -10.13 -27.53
C ARG A 48 3.60 -10.85 -28.04
N SER A 49 3.32 -10.72 -29.33
CA SER A 49 2.16 -11.37 -29.98
C SER A 49 2.21 -12.90 -29.98
N ASP A 50 3.37 -13.50 -29.71
CA ASP A 50 3.55 -14.95 -29.57
C ASP A 50 3.21 -15.49 -28.17
N LEU A 51 2.93 -14.61 -27.20
CA LEU A 51 2.50 -14.96 -25.86
C LEU A 51 1.02 -14.62 -25.66
N THR A 52 0.30 -15.51 -24.99
CA THR A 52 -1.08 -15.27 -24.53
C THR A 52 -1.12 -15.01 -23.02
N VAL A 53 -1.86 -13.98 -22.62
CA VAL A 53 -1.91 -13.49 -21.23
C VAL A 53 -3.36 -13.38 -20.78
N ALA A 54 -3.66 -14.02 -19.64
CA ALA A 54 -4.92 -13.80 -18.93
C ALA A 54 -4.67 -13.03 -17.63
N VAL A 55 -5.54 -12.09 -17.31
CA VAL A 55 -5.57 -11.38 -16.03
C VAL A 55 -6.92 -11.66 -15.36
N ILE A 56 -6.90 -12.11 -14.11
CA ILE A 56 -8.10 -12.46 -13.36
C ILE A 56 -8.44 -11.33 -12.38
N GLU A 57 -9.60 -10.70 -12.50
CA GLU A 57 -10.02 -9.59 -11.63
C GLU A 57 -11.49 -9.71 -11.21
N PRO A 58 -11.82 -9.66 -9.90
CA PRO A 58 -13.20 -9.70 -9.45
C PRO A 58 -13.94 -8.35 -9.55
N GLY A 59 -13.21 -7.24 -9.59
CA GLY A 59 -13.75 -5.89 -9.68
C GLY A 59 -14.22 -5.50 -11.09
N PRO A 60 -15.09 -4.48 -11.21
CA PRO A 60 -15.54 -3.97 -12.49
C PRO A 60 -14.47 -3.09 -13.17
N ASP A 61 -14.67 -2.80 -14.45
CA ASP A 61 -14.01 -1.68 -15.12
C ASP A 61 -14.62 -0.37 -14.61
N VAL A 62 -13.78 0.55 -14.14
CA VAL A 62 -14.18 1.82 -13.53
C VAL A 62 -13.65 3.03 -14.29
N ARG A 63 -13.07 2.84 -15.49
CA ARG A 63 -12.48 3.94 -16.27
C ARG A 63 -13.45 5.06 -16.57
N ASN A 64 -14.75 4.77 -16.63
CA ASN A 64 -15.84 5.72 -16.90
C ASN A 64 -16.63 6.13 -15.65
N ASP A 65 -16.21 5.73 -14.44
CA ASP A 65 -16.87 6.16 -13.20
C ASP A 65 -16.42 7.59 -12.84
N PRO A 66 -17.32 8.59 -12.79
CA PRO A 66 -16.96 9.96 -12.46
C PRO A 66 -16.37 10.10 -11.04
N ASN A 67 -16.72 9.21 -10.10
CA ASN A 67 -16.16 9.20 -8.75
C ASN A 67 -14.72 8.68 -8.71
N VAL A 68 -14.31 7.92 -9.73
CA VAL A 68 -12.92 7.47 -9.90
C VAL A 68 -12.12 8.50 -10.68
N GLN A 69 -12.69 9.04 -11.76
CA GLN A 69 -12.02 10.01 -12.63
C GLN A 69 -11.70 11.35 -11.94
N THR A 70 -12.46 11.75 -10.93
CA THR A 70 -12.25 13.05 -10.29
C THR A 70 -10.82 13.23 -9.75
N VAL A 71 -10.22 14.36 -10.08
CA VAL A 71 -8.94 14.81 -9.49
C VAL A 71 -9.13 15.48 -8.13
N GLU A 72 -10.39 15.79 -7.76
CA GLU A 72 -10.69 16.26 -6.43
C GLU A 72 -10.69 15.08 -5.47
N PHE A 73 -9.65 14.98 -4.65
CA PHE A 73 -9.61 13.94 -3.63
C PHE A 73 -10.63 14.22 -2.53
N VAL A 74 -11.82 13.65 -2.66
CA VAL A 74 -12.85 13.66 -1.63
C VAL A 74 -12.81 12.31 -0.92
N PHE A 75 -12.44 12.29 0.37
CA PHE A 75 -12.55 11.09 1.23
C PHE A 75 -13.98 10.52 1.29
N GLN A 76 -14.98 11.26 0.79
CA GLN A 76 -16.38 10.88 0.72
C GLN A 76 -16.66 10.17 -0.60
N SER A 77 -16.44 8.85 -0.64
CA SER A 77 -17.23 7.84 -1.38
C SER A 77 -16.42 6.55 -1.52
N PHE A 78 -16.03 5.94 -0.40
CA PHE A 78 -15.49 4.57 -0.42
C PHE A 78 -16.62 3.59 -0.68
N ASN A 79 -17.09 3.57 -1.93
CA ASN A 79 -18.10 2.66 -2.39
C ASN A 79 -17.57 1.22 -2.27
N LYS A 80 -18.24 0.39 -1.45
CA LYS A 80 -17.87 -1.01 -1.22
C LYS A 80 -17.83 -1.85 -2.50
N SER A 81 -18.51 -1.42 -3.56
CA SER A 81 -18.47 -2.14 -4.85
C SER A 81 -17.09 -2.09 -5.52
N ILE A 82 -16.30 -1.03 -5.28
CA ILE A 82 -14.97 -0.82 -5.88
C ILE A 82 -13.84 -0.69 -4.84
N ASN A 83 -14.15 -0.89 -3.56
CA ASN A 83 -13.22 -0.77 -2.45
C ASN A 83 -13.40 -1.95 -1.50
N TRP A 84 -12.40 -2.83 -1.44
CA TRP A 84 -12.23 -3.76 -0.35
C TRP A 84 -12.05 -2.99 0.95
N GLN A 85 -12.87 -3.28 1.94
CA GLN A 85 -12.83 -2.64 3.25
C GLN A 85 -12.51 -3.69 4.31
N TYR A 86 -11.32 -4.29 4.19
CA TYR A 86 -10.87 -5.32 5.11
C TYR A 86 -10.80 -4.78 6.54
N ALA A 87 -11.04 -5.64 7.52
CA ALA A 87 -10.91 -5.28 8.93
C ALA A 87 -9.63 -5.89 9.51
N SER A 88 -8.89 -5.11 10.29
CA SER A 88 -7.85 -5.66 11.13
C SER A 88 -8.43 -6.35 12.37
N VAL A 89 -7.64 -7.24 12.96
CA VAL A 89 -7.88 -7.68 14.33
C VAL A 89 -7.76 -6.49 15.30
N PRO A 90 -8.41 -6.54 16.47
CA PRO A 90 -8.27 -5.55 17.52
C PRO A 90 -6.80 -5.31 17.89
N GLN A 91 -6.35 -4.06 17.91
CA GLN A 91 -4.96 -3.69 18.20
C GLN A 91 -4.79 -3.35 19.70
N PRO A 92 -4.10 -4.19 20.50
CA PRO A 92 -4.02 -4.00 21.95
C PRO A 92 -3.35 -2.70 22.38
N THR A 93 -2.35 -2.26 21.62
CA THR A 93 -1.61 -1.00 21.80
C THR A 93 -2.45 0.25 21.49
N LEU A 94 -3.60 0.10 20.85
CA LEU A 94 -4.48 1.17 20.39
C LEU A 94 -5.90 1.04 20.97
N ASN A 95 -6.00 0.64 22.24
CA ASN A 95 -7.24 0.45 23.00
C ASN A 95 -8.19 -0.60 22.38
N GLY A 96 -7.65 -1.64 21.75
CA GLY A 96 -8.44 -2.72 21.16
C GLY A 96 -9.25 -2.29 19.94
N ARG A 97 -8.91 -1.16 19.30
CA ARG A 97 -9.58 -0.72 18.08
C ARG A 97 -9.21 -1.62 16.90
N SER A 98 -10.17 -1.88 16.04
CA SER A 98 -9.97 -2.45 14.70
C SER A 98 -9.98 -1.34 13.65
N PHE A 99 -9.22 -1.55 12.57
CA PHE A 99 -9.05 -0.57 11.50
C PHE A 99 -9.55 -1.11 10.17
N THR A 100 -10.08 -0.21 9.34
CA THR A 100 -10.45 -0.53 7.96
C THR A 100 -9.24 -0.35 7.05
N TYR A 101 -8.80 -1.44 6.44
CA TYR A 101 -7.77 -1.51 5.42
C TYR A 101 -8.43 -1.44 4.05
N ARG A 102 -8.17 -0.35 3.33
CA ARG A 102 -8.78 -0.10 2.02
C ARG A 102 -7.88 -0.61 0.91
N ALA A 103 -8.47 -1.32 -0.05
CA ALA A 103 -7.81 -1.71 -1.29
C ALA A 103 -8.80 -1.63 -2.45
N GLY A 104 -8.35 -1.26 -3.65
CA GLY A 104 -9.25 -1.16 -4.80
C GLY A 104 -9.71 -2.54 -5.27
N LYS A 105 -11.00 -2.65 -5.53
CA LYS A 105 -11.66 -3.81 -6.15
C LYS A 105 -12.16 -3.38 -7.54
N ALA A 106 -11.23 -3.23 -8.48
CA ALA A 106 -11.54 -2.75 -9.82
C ALA A 106 -10.41 -3.17 -10.78
N ILE A 107 -10.68 -3.16 -12.09
CA ILE A 107 -9.61 -3.09 -13.08
C ILE A 107 -8.93 -1.72 -12.88
N GLY A 108 -7.66 -1.73 -12.49
CA GLY A 108 -6.92 -0.58 -11.94
C GLY A 108 -6.53 -0.77 -10.46
N GLY A 109 -7.19 -1.65 -9.73
CA GLY A 109 -6.94 -1.95 -8.32
C GLY A 109 -6.93 -0.70 -7.44
N THR A 110 -6.02 -0.64 -6.45
CA THR A 110 -5.94 0.48 -5.51
C THR A 110 -5.60 1.82 -6.18
N SER A 111 -4.99 1.84 -7.37
CA SER A 111 -4.72 3.10 -8.07
C SER A 111 -6.01 3.85 -8.48
N ALA A 112 -7.13 3.15 -8.64
CA ALA A 112 -8.44 3.75 -8.91
C ALA A 112 -9.05 4.45 -7.68
N VAL A 113 -8.54 4.20 -6.46
CA VAL A 113 -9.13 4.70 -5.20
C VAL A 113 -8.13 5.35 -4.25
N ASN A 114 -6.87 5.52 -4.66
CA ASN A 114 -5.81 6.13 -3.83
C ASN A 114 -5.84 7.68 -3.87
N GLY A 115 -4.92 8.31 -3.16
CA GLY A 115 -4.75 9.78 -3.12
C GLY A 115 -4.04 10.43 -4.31
N MET A 116 -3.65 9.66 -5.33
CA MET A 116 -2.90 10.08 -6.53
C MET A 116 -1.50 10.68 -6.31
N VAL A 117 -1.09 10.98 -5.08
CA VAL A 117 0.25 11.50 -4.76
C VAL A 117 1.32 10.60 -5.37
N TYR A 118 2.23 11.20 -6.15
CA TYR A 118 3.35 10.49 -6.77
C TYR A 118 4.66 10.91 -6.13
N THR A 119 5.20 10.01 -5.30
CA THR A 119 6.50 10.14 -4.65
C THR A 119 7.25 8.81 -4.76
N ARG A 120 8.59 8.89 -4.75
CA ARG A 120 9.49 7.73 -4.65
C ARG A 120 10.13 7.68 -3.26
N GLY A 121 10.99 6.70 -3.02
CA GLY A 121 11.81 6.64 -1.80
C GLY A 121 13.20 7.27 -1.98
N ASP A 122 13.95 7.31 -0.90
CA ASP A 122 15.35 7.75 -0.93
C ASP A 122 16.23 6.65 -1.53
N LYS A 123 17.27 7.06 -2.27
CA LYS A 123 18.23 6.16 -2.94
C LYS A 123 18.74 5.05 -2.02
N ALA A 124 19.15 5.43 -0.81
CA ALA A 124 19.73 4.48 0.16
C ALA A 124 18.74 3.38 0.58
N GLN A 125 17.43 3.63 0.53
CA GLN A 125 16.42 2.61 0.87
C GLN A 125 16.33 1.53 -0.21
N TYR A 126 16.52 1.88 -1.48
CA TYR A 126 16.55 0.91 -2.59
C TYR A 126 17.88 0.17 -2.64
N ASP A 127 19.02 0.86 -2.45
CA ASP A 127 20.33 0.20 -2.38
C ASP A 127 20.36 -0.85 -1.24
N ALA A 128 19.65 -0.58 -0.15
CA ALA A 128 19.51 -1.52 0.96
C ALA A 128 18.78 -2.83 0.57
N TRP A 129 18.01 -2.85 -0.52
CA TRP A 129 17.44 -4.11 -1.03
C TRP A 129 18.52 -4.99 -1.62
N GLU A 130 19.47 -4.42 -2.35
CA GLU A 130 20.65 -5.15 -2.85
C GLU A 130 21.56 -5.59 -1.70
N ASP A 131 21.79 -4.74 -0.69
CA ASP A 131 22.56 -5.10 0.52
C ASP A 131 21.96 -6.30 1.29
N LEU A 132 20.65 -6.54 1.16
CA LEU A 132 19.97 -7.73 1.72
C LEU A 132 20.19 -9.01 0.90
N GLY A 133 20.88 -8.93 -0.23
CA GLY A 133 21.17 -10.05 -1.13
C GLY A 133 20.23 -10.14 -2.34
N ASN A 134 19.56 -9.05 -2.72
CA ASN A 134 18.72 -9.00 -3.92
C ASN A 134 19.48 -8.35 -5.08
N ASP A 135 20.42 -9.08 -5.68
CA ASP A 135 21.29 -8.58 -6.76
C ASP A 135 20.48 -7.88 -7.86
N GLY A 136 20.90 -6.67 -8.23
CA GLY A 136 20.26 -5.83 -9.24
C GLY A 136 19.06 -5.01 -8.76
N TRP A 137 18.58 -5.21 -7.52
CA TRP A 137 17.55 -4.38 -6.89
C TRP A 137 18.17 -3.24 -6.10
N ASN A 138 18.63 -2.21 -6.81
CA ASN A 138 19.19 -0.98 -6.25
C ASN A 138 18.52 0.26 -6.86
N TRP A 139 18.91 1.45 -6.40
CA TRP A 139 18.33 2.69 -6.90
C TRP A 139 18.43 2.82 -8.42
N ASP A 140 19.58 2.54 -9.02
CA ASP A 140 19.80 2.80 -10.45
C ASP A 140 18.87 1.94 -11.32
N SER A 141 18.75 0.65 -11.02
CA SER A 141 17.83 -0.26 -11.71
C SER A 141 16.37 0.17 -11.55
N VAL A 142 15.96 0.48 -10.32
CA VAL A 142 14.57 0.84 -10.01
C VAL A 142 14.22 2.21 -10.58
N PHE A 143 15.13 3.19 -10.50
CA PHE A 143 14.98 4.53 -11.07
C PHE A 143 14.89 4.50 -12.60
N SER A 144 15.66 3.64 -13.26
CA SER A 144 15.49 3.38 -14.70
C SER A 144 14.09 2.84 -15.03
N ALA A 145 13.58 1.91 -14.22
CA ALA A 145 12.22 1.38 -14.39
C ALA A 145 11.14 2.44 -14.13
N TYR A 146 11.31 3.30 -13.10
CA TYR A 146 10.43 4.43 -12.83
C TYR A 146 10.32 5.35 -14.05
N LYS A 147 11.45 5.78 -14.61
CA LYS A 147 11.48 6.67 -15.77
C LYS A 147 10.88 6.03 -17.03
N SER A 148 11.08 4.72 -17.21
CA SER A 148 10.49 3.97 -18.34
C SER A 148 8.96 3.92 -18.28
N GLY A 149 8.38 3.85 -17.08
CA GLY A 149 6.93 3.82 -16.88
C GLY A 149 6.25 5.18 -16.91
N GLU A 150 7.00 6.28 -16.88
CA GLU A 150 6.52 7.63 -16.61
C GLU A 150 6.42 8.52 -17.86
N ASN A 151 5.32 9.27 -17.94
CA ASN A 151 5.13 10.41 -18.82
C ASN A 151 4.82 11.66 -18.00
N PHE A 152 5.88 12.35 -17.58
CA PHE A 152 5.77 13.53 -16.74
C PHE A 152 5.45 14.78 -17.53
N THR A 153 4.44 15.51 -17.08
CA THR A 153 4.00 16.78 -17.64
C THR A 153 4.52 17.93 -16.79
N ALA A 154 5.42 18.73 -17.36
CA ALA A 154 5.99 19.90 -16.69
C ALA A 154 4.89 20.88 -16.20
N PRO A 155 5.09 21.55 -15.04
CA PRO A 155 4.14 22.51 -14.52
C PRO A 155 4.01 23.71 -15.45
N THR A 156 2.78 24.23 -15.58
CA THR A 156 2.52 25.52 -16.25
C THR A 156 3.09 26.67 -15.42
N SER A 157 3.24 27.87 -16.01
CA SER A 157 3.66 29.07 -15.27
C SER A 157 2.74 29.39 -14.07
N ALA A 158 1.45 29.11 -14.19
CA ALA A 158 0.49 29.30 -13.10
C ALA A 158 0.70 28.31 -11.94
N GLN A 159 1.05 27.06 -12.25
CA GLN A 159 1.38 26.05 -11.24
C GLN A 159 2.74 26.32 -10.60
N ALA A 160 3.74 26.73 -11.39
CA ALA A 160 5.05 27.13 -10.89
C ALA A 160 4.95 28.34 -9.94
N GLY A 161 4.09 29.32 -10.25
CA GLY A 161 3.77 30.43 -9.36
C GLY A 161 3.14 30.04 -8.02
N LYS A 162 2.67 28.78 -7.89
CA LYS A 162 2.14 28.18 -6.65
C LYS A 162 3.07 27.12 -6.06
N GLY A 163 4.32 27.07 -6.51
CA GLY A 163 5.36 26.23 -5.94
C GLY A 163 5.63 24.91 -6.65
N ALA A 164 4.85 24.55 -7.67
CA ALA A 164 5.12 23.33 -8.43
C ALA A 164 6.47 23.44 -9.15
N ALA A 165 7.38 22.53 -8.80
CA ALA A 165 8.71 22.43 -9.38
C ALA A 165 9.00 20.96 -9.69
N TYR A 166 10.05 20.71 -10.46
CA TYR A 166 10.53 19.37 -10.74
C TYR A 166 12.01 19.42 -11.16
N ASP A 167 12.72 18.33 -10.95
CA ASP A 167 14.02 18.06 -11.56
C ASP A 167 13.81 17.30 -12.88
N LYS A 168 14.15 17.94 -14.00
CA LYS A 168 14.02 17.32 -15.32
C LYS A 168 14.78 16.00 -15.44
N ALA A 169 15.90 15.82 -14.73
CA ALA A 169 16.66 14.58 -14.76
C ALA A 169 15.95 13.43 -14.03
N ALA A 170 15.06 13.75 -13.07
CA ALA A 170 14.33 12.78 -12.27
C ALA A 170 13.21 12.06 -13.03
N HIS A 171 12.76 12.60 -14.17
CA HIS A 171 11.50 12.18 -14.77
C HIS A 171 11.61 11.56 -16.18
N GLY A 172 10.76 10.56 -16.44
CA GLY A 172 10.45 10.02 -17.76
C GLY A 172 9.42 10.87 -18.49
N LEU A 173 9.41 10.84 -19.83
CA LEU A 173 8.56 11.71 -20.67
C LEU A 173 7.79 10.93 -21.75
N SER A 174 7.73 9.60 -21.64
CA SER A 174 7.20 8.76 -22.73
C SER A 174 6.60 7.42 -22.28
N GLY A 175 6.56 7.17 -20.98
CA GLY A 175 5.95 5.96 -20.43
C GLY A 175 4.42 6.03 -20.39
N PRO A 176 3.74 4.94 -20.02
CA PRO A 176 2.28 4.90 -20.08
C PRO A 176 1.57 5.65 -18.94
N LEU A 177 2.24 5.89 -17.81
CA LEU A 177 1.65 6.58 -16.65
C LEU A 177 1.84 8.08 -16.76
N THR A 178 0.76 8.83 -17.00
CA THR A 178 0.78 10.28 -16.99
C THR A 178 0.85 10.84 -15.58
N ILE A 179 1.76 11.80 -15.38
CA ILE A 179 2.02 12.44 -14.10
C ILE A 179 2.06 13.95 -14.30
N GLY A 180 1.49 14.72 -13.38
CA GLY A 180 1.53 16.17 -13.45
C GLY A 180 1.05 16.83 -12.17
N PHE A 181 0.71 18.10 -12.27
CA PHE A 181 0.14 18.87 -11.16
C PHE A 181 -1.32 19.18 -11.46
N PRO A 182 -2.21 19.19 -10.45
CA PRO A 182 -3.60 19.61 -10.66
C PRO A 182 -3.65 21.10 -11.01
N PHE A 183 -4.66 21.53 -11.75
CA PHE A 183 -4.85 22.97 -12.02
C PHE A 183 -5.23 23.75 -10.76
N VAL A 184 -6.04 23.12 -9.90
CA VAL A 184 -6.57 23.74 -8.69
C VAL A 184 -5.59 23.56 -7.53
N LEU A 185 -4.37 24.09 -7.65
CA LEU A 185 -3.46 24.22 -6.50
C LEU A 185 -3.95 25.32 -5.55
N SER A 186 -3.70 25.12 -4.26
CA SER A 186 -4.11 26.04 -3.19
C SER A 186 -3.67 27.48 -3.50
N ASN A 187 -4.46 28.46 -3.04
CA ASN A 187 -4.10 29.86 -3.22
C ASN A 187 -2.69 30.16 -2.64
N SER A 188 -2.02 31.18 -3.19
CA SER A 188 -0.63 31.51 -2.84
C SER A 188 -0.42 31.75 -1.34
N SER A 189 -1.46 32.21 -0.62
CA SER A 189 -1.35 32.56 0.79
C SER A 189 -1.00 31.36 1.68
N PHE A 190 -1.56 30.16 1.43
CA PHE A 190 -1.21 28.99 2.23
C PHE A 190 0.21 28.50 1.88
N TYR A 191 0.49 28.32 0.58
CA TYR A 191 1.77 27.79 0.13
C TYR A 191 2.95 28.66 0.60
N ASP A 192 2.90 29.97 0.36
CA ASP A 192 4.00 30.87 0.72
C ASP A 192 4.25 30.89 2.23
N LYS A 193 3.17 30.80 3.01
CA LYS A 193 3.25 30.76 4.48
C LYS A 193 3.80 29.43 4.99
N ALA A 194 3.35 28.31 4.42
CA ALA A 194 3.87 26.98 4.74
C ALA A 194 5.36 26.88 4.37
N ARG A 195 5.73 27.24 3.14
CA ARG A 195 7.12 27.28 2.65
C ARG A 195 8.03 28.06 3.61
N SER A 196 7.65 29.30 3.91
CA SER A 196 8.45 30.18 4.79
C SER A 196 8.55 29.63 6.21
N THR A 197 7.51 28.95 6.69
CA THR A 197 7.51 28.35 8.03
C THR A 197 8.43 27.14 8.08
N TRP A 198 8.37 26.26 7.09
CA TRP A 198 9.27 25.10 6.99
C TRP A 198 10.74 25.51 6.88
N GLN A 199 11.04 26.54 6.09
CA GLN A 199 12.38 27.14 6.03
C GLN A 199 12.86 27.63 7.39
N ARG A 200 12.02 28.32 8.16
CA ARG A 200 12.35 28.75 9.54
C ARG A 200 12.58 27.58 10.49
N LEU A 201 12.00 26.43 10.19
CA LEU A 201 12.19 25.18 10.94
C LEU A 201 13.39 24.36 10.44
N GLY A 202 14.11 24.84 9.42
CA GLY A 202 15.29 24.17 8.86
C GLY A 202 15.00 23.18 7.74
N LEU A 203 13.77 23.18 7.20
CA LEU A 203 13.35 22.32 6.10
C LEU A 203 13.24 23.17 4.83
N GLU A 204 14.25 23.07 3.96
CA GLU A 204 14.31 23.87 2.74
C GLU A 204 13.31 23.38 1.67
N PRO A 205 12.86 24.28 0.78
CA PRO A 205 12.08 23.90 -0.37
C PRO A 205 12.95 23.12 -1.35
N ILE A 206 12.46 21.99 -1.82
CA ILE A 206 13.17 21.15 -2.80
C ILE A 206 12.47 21.18 -4.15
N PRO A 207 13.22 21.05 -5.25
CA PRO A 207 12.61 21.04 -6.57
C PRO A 207 11.79 19.77 -6.83
N ASP A 208 12.09 18.65 -6.18
CA ASP A 208 11.50 17.35 -6.51
C ASP A 208 11.54 16.36 -5.32
N LEU A 209 10.55 15.47 -5.23
CA LEU A 209 10.51 14.34 -4.27
C LEU A 209 11.06 13.04 -4.88
N ASN A 210 11.33 13.00 -6.19
CA ASN A 210 11.50 11.77 -6.96
C ASN A 210 12.93 11.56 -7.49
N SER A 211 13.88 12.38 -7.02
CA SER A 211 15.31 12.37 -7.40
C SER A 211 16.16 11.38 -6.60
N GLY A 212 15.60 10.76 -5.56
CA GLY A 212 16.31 9.86 -4.64
C GLY A 212 16.81 10.52 -3.36
N ASP A 213 16.51 11.81 -3.17
CA ASP A 213 16.62 12.54 -1.92
C ASP A 213 15.41 13.45 -1.78
N GLY A 214 14.43 13.00 -1.00
CA GLY A 214 13.16 13.71 -0.81
C GLY A 214 13.14 14.69 0.36
N HIS A 215 14.26 14.89 1.08
CA HIS A 215 14.28 15.66 2.32
C HIS A 215 13.96 17.15 2.11
N GLY A 216 12.86 17.62 2.69
CA GLY A 216 12.44 19.01 2.58
C GLY A 216 10.95 19.19 2.32
N PHE A 217 10.58 20.37 1.82
CA PHE A 217 9.19 20.76 1.55
C PHE A 217 8.96 21.02 0.05
N THR A 218 7.92 20.45 -0.54
CA THR A 218 7.55 20.80 -1.92
C THR A 218 6.09 20.46 -2.25
N VAL A 219 5.68 20.81 -3.47
CA VAL A 219 4.40 20.38 -4.06
C VAL A 219 4.60 19.01 -4.69
N ALA A 220 3.88 18.01 -4.20
CA ALA A 220 3.92 16.66 -4.75
C ALA A 220 3.15 16.61 -6.08
N PRO A 221 3.73 16.02 -7.14
CA PRO A 221 2.97 15.70 -8.36
C PRO A 221 1.96 14.59 -8.08
N GLN A 222 1.05 14.39 -9.03
CA GLN A 222 -0.04 13.43 -8.94
C GLN A 222 -0.13 12.57 -10.21
N THR A 223 -0.60 11.33 -10.05
CA THR A 223 -0.99 10.43 -11.16
C THR A 223 -2.32 10.90 -11.74
N LEU A 224 -2.25 11.87 -12.65
CA LEU A 224 -3.40 12.44 -13.36
C LEU A 224 -3.01 12.82 -14.79
N ASP A 225 -3.96 12.72 -15.70
CA ASP A 225 -3.91 13.44 -16.96
C ASP A 225 -4.35 14.88 -16.69
N ARG A 226 -3.39 15.80 -16.73
CA ARG A 226 -3.63 17.22 -16.42
C ARG A 226 -4.62 17.83 -17.39
N ASP A 227 -4.45 17.56 -18.68
CA ASP A 227 -5.17 18.26 -19.74
C ASP A 227 -6.59 17.71 -19.90
N ALA A 228 -6.79 16.41 -19.68
CA ALA A 228 -8.11 15.81 -19.54
C ALA A 228 -8.75 16.06 -18.14
N ASN A 229 -7.94 16.49 -17.16
CA ASN A 229 -8.33 16.73 -15.77
C ASN A 229 -9.00 15.51 -15.12
N VAL A 230 -8.38 14.34 -15.29
CA VAL A 230 -8.84 13.07 -14.73
C VAL A 230 -7.71 12.30 -14.07
N ARG A 231 -8.05 11.48 -13.06
CA ARG A 231 -7.15 10.49 -12.47
C ARG A 231 -6.52 9.61 -13.54
N GLU A 232 -5.23 9.34 -13.38
CA GLU A 232 -4.48 8.37 -14.18
C GLU A 232 -4.22 7.09 -13.35
N ASP A 233 -5.23 6.23 -13.28
CA ASP A 233 -5.08 4.91 -12.66
C ASP A 233 -4.44 3.90 -13.63
N SER A 234 -4.03 2.73 -13.12
CA SER A 234 -3.29 1.75 -13.93
C SER A 234 -4.10 1.13 -15.07
N SER A 235 -5.44 1.20 -15.04
CA SER A 235 -6.27 0.77 -16.17
C SER A 235 -6.19 1.76 -17.34
N ARG A 236 -6.25 3.06 -17.07
CA ARG A 236 -6.02 4.11 -18.08
C ARG A 236 -4.60 4.03 -18.62
N ALA A 237 -3.62 4.03 -17.74
CA ALA A 237 -2.21 4.04 -18.13
C ALA A 237 -1.77 2.77 -18.89
N TYR A 238 -2.11 1.58 -18.40
CA TYR A 238 -1.51 0.33 -18.91
C TYR A 238 -2.48 -0.61 -19.64
N TYR A 239 -3.79 -0.38 -19.60
CA TYR A 239 -4.76 -1.26 -20.25
C TYR A 239 -5.52 -0.61 -21.40
N GLU A 240 -5.92 0.65 -21.29
CA GLU A 240 -6.78 1.31 -22.28
C GLU A 240 -6.23 1.28 -23.70
N ALA A 241 -4.97 1.65 -23.90
CA ALA A 241 -4.35 1.64 -25.22
C ALA A 241 -4.14 0.23 -25.81
N VAL A 242 -4.30 -0.83 -25.01
CA VAL A 242 -3.93 -2.21 -25.37
C VAL A 242 -5.08 -3.22 -25.24
N GLU A 243 -6.28 -2.79 -24.83
CA GLU A 243 -7.44 -3.67 -24.64
C GLU A 243 -7.85 -4.44 -25.92
N GLY A 244 -7.50 -3.91 -27.09
CA GLY A 244 -7.75 -4.53 -28.39
C GLY A 244 -6.78 -5.68 -28.76
N ARG A 245 -5.70 -5.89 -28.00
CA ARG A 245 -4.70 -6.95 -28.25
C ARG A 245 -5.36 -8.32 -28.13
N LYS A 246 -5.35 -9.10 -29.22
CA LYS A 246 -6.01 -10.42 -29.29
C LYS A 246 -5.39 -11.48 -28.37
N ASN A 247 -4.18 -11.24 -27.89
CA ASN A 247 -3.44 -12.12 -27.00
C ASN A 247 -3.51 -11.71 -25.51
N LEU A 248 -4.28 -10.68 -25.17
CA LEU A 248 -4.54 -10.25 -23.79
C LEU A 248 -6.03 -10.38 -23.47
N LYS A 249 -6.36 -11.02 -22.35
CA LYS A 249 -7.75 -11.19 -21.89
C LYS A 249 -7.88 -10.91 -20.40
N ILE A 250 -8.81 -10.04 -20.02
CA ILE A 250 -9.26 -9.94 -18.63
C ILE A 250 -10.43 -10.90 -18.43
N ILE A 251 -10.36 -11.72 -17.38
CA ILE A 251 -11.39 -12.68 -16.99
C ILE A 251 -11.96 -12.24 -15.64
N GLN A 252 -13.27 -12.08 -15.57
CA GLN A 252 -13.92 -11.68 -14.33
C GLN A 252 -14.01 -12.86 -13.35
N GLY A 253 -13.40 -12.71 -12.17
CA GLY A 253 -13.42 -13.74 -11.13
C GLY A 253 -12.42 -13.48 -10.01
N ALA A 254 -12.57 -14.21 -8.90
CA ALA A 254 -11.63 -14.15 -7.78
C ALA A 254 -10.72 -15.39 -7.79
N VAL A 255 -9.40 -15.20 -7.83
CA VAL A 255 -8.45 -16.31 -7.70
C VAL A 255 -8.55 -16.92 -6.30
N LYS A 256 -8.83 -18.21 -6.24
CA LYS A 256 -8.92 -19.01 -5.01
C LYS A 256 -7.57 -19.55 -4.59
N ARG A 257 -6.89 -20.24 -5.52
CA ARG A 257 -5.60 -20.90 -5.30
C ARG A 257 -4.93 -21.21 -6.63
N ILE A 258 -3.63 -21.46 -6.56
CA ILE A 258 -2.82 -22.05 -7.62
C ILE A 258 -3.18 -23.54 -7.76
N THR A 259 -3.14 -24.04 -8.99
CA THR A 259 -3.20 -25.47 -9.29
C THR A 259 -1.81 -25.98 -9.65
N TRP A 260 -1.57 -27.25 -9.37
CA TRP A 260 -0.26 -27.86 -9.50
C TRP A 260 -0.28 -28.96 -10.56
N ALA A 261 0.75 -28.99 -11.42
CA ALA A 261 1.00 -30.13 -12.29
C ALA A 261 1.30 -31.39 -11.47
N ASN A 262 1.07 -32.57 -12.05
CA ASN A 262 1.55 -33.82 -11.48
C ASN A 262 3.07 -33.75 -11.32
N SER A 263 3.56 -33.74 -10.08
CA SER A 263 4.97 -33.54 -9.79
C SER A 263 5.78 -34.81 -10.06
N HIS A 264 6.91 -34.66 -10.74
CA HIS A 264 7.99 -35.65 -10.72
C HIS A 264 9.07 -35.16 -9.74
N GLY A 265 9.04 -35.67 -8.51
CA GLY A 265 10.01 -35.33 -7.46
C GLY A 265 9.61 -34.17 -6.54
N ARG A 266 10.61 -33.48 -5.95
CA ARG A 266 10.41 -32.45 -4.92
C ARG A 266 10.02 -31.07 -5.46
N ARG A 267 10.07 -30.86 -6.78
CA ARG A 267 9.75 -29.56 -7.40
C ARG A 267 8.25 -29.45 -7.61
N VAL A 268 7.61 -28.48 -6.97
CA VAL A 268 6.21 -28.12 -7.20
C VAL A 268 6.15 -27.17 -8.40
N VAL A 269 5.27 -27.43 -9.36
CA VAL A 269 5.13 -26.64 -10.60
C VAL A 269 3.68 -26.21 -10.74
N ALA A 270 3.44 -24.89 -10.81
CA ALA A 270 2.12 -24.33 -11.06
C ALA A 270 1.68 -24.63 -12.50
N ASP A 271 0.43 -25.06 -12.70
CA ASP A 271 -0.15 -25.32 -14.03
C ASP A 271 -1.39 -24.45 -14.32
N GLY A 272 -1.70 -23.50 -13.43
CA GLY A 272 -2.84 -22.62 -13.55
C GLY A 272 -3.35 -22.13 -12.19
N VAL A 273 -4.58 -21.65 -12.21
CA VAL A 273 -5.32 -21.21 -11.02
C VAL A 273 -6.74 -21.75 -11.04
N GLU A 274 -7.31 -21.91 -9.85
CA GLU A 274 -8.75 -22.01 -9.66
C GLU A 274 -9.33 -20.65 -9.31
N ILE A 275 -10.41 -20.28 -9.99
CA ILE A 275 -11.13 -19.02 -9.80
C ILE A 275 -12.57 -19.29 -9.40
N VAL A 276 -13.13 -18.39 -8.60
CA VAL A 276 -14.59 -18.27 -8.42
C VAL A 276 -15.07 -17.27 -9.47
N ASP A 277 -15.82 -17.74 -10.47
CA ASP A 277 -16.34 -16.90 -11.54
C ASP A 277 -17.52 -16.02 -11.06
N SER A 278 -18.04 -15.16 -11.94
CA SER A 278 -19.16 -14.27 -11.64
C SER A 278 -20.47 -14.98 -11.28
N SER A 279 -20.60 -16.28 -11.61
CA SER A 279 -21.75 -17.12 -11.22
C SER A 279 -21.56 -17.81 -9.87
N GLY A 280 -20.39 -17.67 -9.24
CA GLY A 280 -20.00 -18.35 -8.01
C GLY A 280 -19.47 -19.76 -8.22
N LYS A 281 -19.23 -20.18 -9.48
CA LYS A 281 -18.71 -21.51 -9.79
C LYS A 281 -17.18 -21.51 -9.74
N LEU A 282 -16.63 -22.64 -9.27
CA LEU A 282 -15.19 -22.90 -9.34
C LEU A 282 -14.79 -23.36 -10.74
N VAL A 283 -13.86 -22.64 -11.36
CA VAL A 283 -13.37 -22.89 -12.73
C VAL A 283 -11.84 -22.88 -12.73
N LYS A 284 -11.21 -23.72 -13.56
CA LYS A 284 -9.76 -23.74 -13.75
C LYS A 284 -9.37 -22.89 -14.97
N VAL A 285 -8.31 -22.08 -14.81
CA VAL A 285 -7.64 -21.36 -15.91
C VAL A 285 -6.18 -21.84 -15.94
N GLY A 286 -5.77 -22.45 -17.05
CA GLY A 286 -4.44 -23.06 -17.20
C GLY A 286 -3.35 -22.05 -17.56
N ALA A 287 -2.13 -22.31 -17.09
CA ALA A 287 -0.92 -21.56 -17.43
C ALA A 287 0.15 -22.50 -18.01
N ARG A 288 0.67 -22.20 -19.21
CA ARG A 288 1.74 -22.99 -19.85
C ARG A 288 3.14 -22.62 -19.36
N LYS A 289 3.32 -21.37 -18.90
CA LYS A 289 4.60 -20.86 -18.41
C LYS A 289 4.50 -20.54 -16.94
N GLU A 290 3.83 -19.44 -16.59
CA GLU A 290 3.86 -18.93 -15.21
C GLU A 290 2.49 -18.45 -14.73
N VAL A 291 2.30 -18.61 -13.42
CA VAL A 291 1.25 -17.94 -12.66
C VAL A 291 1.90 -16.81 -11.88
N VAL A 292 1.39 -15.59 -12.07
CA VAL A 292 1.93 -14.37 -11.43
C VAL A 292 0.91 -13.84 -10.43
N LEU A 293 1.30 -13.68 -9.17
CA LEU A 293 0.42 -13.16 -8.13
C LEU A 293 0.56 -11.63 -8.00
N SER A 294 -0.51 -10.90 -8.31
CA SER A 294 -0.57 -9.42 -8.26
C SER A 294 -1.88 -8.93 -7.61
N ALA A 295 -2.40 -9.70 -6.66
CA ALA A 295 -3.75 -9.53 -6.09
C ALA A 295 -3.79 -8.57 -4.88
N SER A 296 -2.72 -7.81 -4.63
CA SER A 296 -2.41 -7.01 -3.42
C SER A 296 -1.68 -7.75 -2.30
N ALA A 297 -1.02 -6.98 -1.43
CA ALA A 297 -0.38 -7.47 -0.21
C ALA A 297 -1.36 -8.17 0.74
N TYR A 298 -2.67 -7.86 0.66
CA TYR A 298 -3.69 -8.46 1.49
C TYR A 298 -4.21 -9.82 0.97
N ARG A 299 -3.93 -10.16 -0.29
CA ARG A 299 -4.50 -11.36 -0.96
C ARG A 299 -3.48 -12.33 -1.50
N ASN A 300 -2.31 -11.85 -1.95
CA ASN A 300 -1.22 -12.73 -2.35
C ASN A 300 -0.87 -13.81 -1.30
N PRO A 301 -0.70 -13.49 0.01
CA PRO A 301 -0.42 -14.52 1.01
C PRO A 301 -1.58 -15.52 1.16
N LEU A 302 -2.83 -15.07 1.07
CA LEU A 302 -4.01 -15.93 1.14
C LEU A 302 -4.06 -16.93 -0.03
N ILE A 303 -3.76 -16.48 -1.25
CA ILE A 303 -3.71 -17.35 -2.42
C ILE A 303 -2.59 -18.39 -2.23
N LEU A 304 -1.41 -17.98 -1.76
CA LEU A 304 -0.30 -18.90 -1.48
C LEU A 304 -0.70 -19.95 -0.42
N GLU A 305 -1.27 -19.51 0.71
CA GLU A 305 -1.69 -20.40 1.78
C GLU A 305 -2.80 -21.36 1.32
N ALA A 306 -3.81 -20.87 0.60
CA ALA A 306 -4.86 -21.69 -0.02
C ALA A 306 -4.31 -22.70 -1.04
N SER A 307 -3.12 -22.48 -1.57
CA SER A 307 -2.42 -23.36 -2.50
C SER A 307 -1.50 -24.38 -1.80
N GLY A 308 -1.36 -24.30 -0.48
CA GLY A 308 -0.45 -25.13 0.30
C GLY A 308 0.98 -24.57 0.40
N VAL A 309 1.20 -23.29 0.10
CA VAL A 309 2.50 -22.62 0.23
C VAL A 309 2.45 -21.68 1.44
N GLY A 310 3.11 -22.04 2.53
CA GLY A 310 3.08 -21.24 3.75
C GLY A 310 3.55 -21.98 4.98
N ASN A 311 3.16 -21.48 6.16
CA ASN A 311 3.48 -22.09 7.45
C ASN A 311 2.67 -23.37 7.68
N PRO A 312 3.30 -24.56 7.75
CA PRO A 312 2.58 -25.83 7.87
C PRO A 312 1.64 -25.90 9.08
N ARG A 313 1.95 -25.16 10.16
CA ARG A 313 1.10 -25.10 11.35
C ARG A 313 -0.20 -24.33 11.11
N ILE A 314 -0.17 -23.29 10.28
CA ILE A 314 -1.36 -22.52 9.87
C ILE A 314 -2.17 -23.37 8.88
N LEU A 315 -1.51 -23.90 7.84
CA LEU A 315 -2.15 -24.71 6.81
C LEU A 315 -2.88 -25.94 7.38
N LYS A 316 -2.24 -26.65 8.32
CA LYS A 316 -2.85 -27.80 9.00
C LYS A 316 -4.13 -27.45 9.75
N LYS A 317 -4.20 -26.28 10.40
CA LYS A 317 -5.42 -25.83 11.10
C LYS A 317 -6.58 -25.54 10.15
N LEU A 318 -6.27 -25.18 8.90
CA LEU A 318 -7.25 -24.89 7.85
C LEU A 318 -7.62 -26.12 7.00
N GLY A 319 -7.04 -27.29 7.32
CA GLY A 319 -7.24 -28.52 6.55
C GLY A 319 -6.56 -28.50 5.18
N ILE A 320 -5.53 -27.68 5.00
CA ILE A 320 -4.81 -27.52 3.73
C ILE A 320 -3.52 -28.35 3.77
N GLU A 321 -3.30 -29.18 2.74
CA GLU A 321 -2.05 -29.92 2.57
C GLU A 321 -0.89 -28.97 2.27
N THR A 322 0.21 -29.08 3.01
CA THR A 322 1.42 -28.32 2.71
C THR A 322 2.12 -28.88 1.47
N LYS A 323 2.25 -28.05 0.44
CA LYS A 323 3.04 -28.31 -0.77
C LYS A 323 4.44 -27.73 -0.68
N VAL A 324 4.57 -26.54 -0.10
CA VAL A 324 5.85 -25.88 0.15
C VAL A 324 5.85 -25.31 1.56
N ASP A 325 6.79 -25.78 2.39
CA ASP A 325 7.04 -25.24 3.73
C ASP A 325 7.80 -23.91 3.58
N LEU A 326 7.04 -22.82 3.65
CA LEU A 326 7.56 -21.46 3.53
C LEU A 326 6.91 -20.60 4.63
N PRO A 327 7.35 -20.73 5.89
CA PRO A 327 6.62 -20.21 7.03
C PRO A 327 6.56 -18.68 7.09
N GLY A 328 7.41 -17.98 6.32
CA GLY A 328 7.37 -16.53 6.19
C GLY A 328 6.24 -15.97 5.32
N VAL A 329 5.45 -16.81 4.63
CA VAL A 329 4.27 -16.34 3.88
C VAL A 329 3.27 -15.70 4.85
N GLY A 330 2.85 -14.48 4.54
CA GLY A 330 1.93 -13.71 5.37
C GLY A 330 2.62 -12.92 6.50
N GLU A 331 3.87 -13.22 6.84
CA GLU A 331 4.61 -12.54 7.89
C GLU A 331 5.31 -11.26 7.40
N SER A 332 5.86 -10.46 8.32
CA SER A 332 6.60 -9.21 8.02
C SER A 332 5.78 -8.13 7.30
N MET A 333 4.45 -8.13 7.47
CA MET A 333 3.62 -7.02 7.02
C MET A 333 4.10 -5.75 7.72
N GLN A 334 4.31 -4.69 6.95
CA GLN A 334 4.71 -3.38 7.45
C GLN A 334 3.71 -2.37 6.94
N ASP A 335 3.26 -1.51 7.84
CA ASP A 335 2.40 -0.39 7.49
C ASP A 335 2.74 0.82 8.37
N HIS A 336 2.49 2.01 7.83
CA HIS A 336 2.84 3.26 8.48
C HIS A 336 1.92 3.55 9.67
N HIS A 337 2.47 4.23 10.68
CA HIS A 337 1.66 4.76 11.78
C HIS A 337 1.29 6.20 11.48
N SER A 338 0.00 6.53 11.44
CA SER A 338 -0.48 7.86 11.12
C SER A 338 -1.31 8.50 12.25
N LEU A 339 -1.30 9.83 12.25
CA LEU A 339 -2.11 10.71 13.07
C LEU A 339 -2.54 11.92 12.24
N SER A 340 -3.46 12.71 12.80
CA SER A 340 -3.87 13.96 12.20
C SER A 340 -4.22 14.97 13.27
N LEU A 341 -3.80 16.21 13.09
CA LEU A 341 -4.22 17.35 13.91
C LEU A 341 -5.08 18.26 13.05
N THR A 342 -6.24 18.67 13.57
CA THR A 342 -7.18 19.52 12.83
C THR A 342 -7.15 20.94 13.38
N TYR A 343 -7.10 21.91 12.48
CA TYR A 343 -7.01 23.33 12.77
C TYR A 343 -8.13 24.08 12.04
N ALA A 344 -8.70 25.07 12.72
CA ALA A 344 -9.56 26.06 12.09
C ALA A 344 -8.70 27.22 11.54
N THR A 345 -9.12 27.77 10.41
CA THR A 345 -8.45 28.91 9.78
C THR A 345 -9.31 30.15 9.73
N ALA A 346 -8.68 31.32 9.73
CA ALA A 346 -9.37 32.62 9.71
C ALA A 346 -10.04 32.92 8.35
N ALA A 347 -9.48 32.36 7.28
CA ALA A 347 -9.96 32.51 5.91
C ALA A 347 -10.06 31.15 5.21
N ASN A 348 -10.81 31.12 4.12
CA ASN A 348 -10.88 29.95 3.24
C ASN A 348 -9.51 29.66 2.63
N ILE A 349 -9.12 28.39 2.66
CA ILE A 349 -8.05 27.85 1.82
C ILE A 349 -8.74 27.19 0.63
N ASP A 350 -8.73 27.91 -0.49
CA ASP A 350 -9.27 27.43 -1.75
C ASP A 350 -8.20 26.63 -2.50
N GLY A 351 -8.61 25.52 -3.10
CA GLY A 351 -7.78 24.61 -3.89
C GLY A 351 -7.11 23.48 -3.10
N HIS A 352 -6.42 22.61 -3.82
CA HIS A 352 -5.73 21.45 -3.29
C HIS A 352 -4.40 21.81 -2.65
N THR A 353 -4.10 21.16 -1.53
CA THR A 353 -2.83 21.28 -0.82
C THR A 353 -1.99 20.00 -0.98
N PRO A 354 -1.55 19.60 -2.18
CA PRO A 354 -0.72 18.42 -2.35
C PRO A 354 0.72 18.72 -1.94
N PHE A 355 0.92 19.24 -0.73
CA PHE A 355 2.22 19.64 -0.22
C PHE A 355 2.78 18.53 0.65
N ALA A 356 4.01 18.12 0.39
CA ALA A 356 4.68 17.12 1.21
C ALA A 356 5.86 17.75 1.92
N THR A 357 6.01 17.40 3.20
CA THR A 357 7.23 17.66 3.96
C THR A 357 7.81 16.33 4.39
N MET A 358 8.97 15.97 3.86
CA MET A 358 9.69 14.77 4.26
C MET A 358 10.79 15.13 5.26
N VAL A 359 10.83 14.40 6.37
CA VAL A 359 11.73 14.73 7.49
C VAL A 359 12.56 13.52 7.89
N THR A 360 13.76 13.79 8.41
CA THR A 360 14.73 12.80 8.88
C THR A 360 14.69 12.65 10.40
N ALA A 361 15.44 11.67 10.94
CA ALA A 361 15.60 11.52 12.38
C ALA A 361 16.22 12.77 13.04
N HIS A 362 17.10 13.48 12.32
CA HIS A 362 17.73 14.70 12.80
C HIS A 362 16.75 15.85 12.95
N ASP A 363 15.78 16.01 12.04
CA ASP A 363 14.78 17.07 12.11
C ASP A 363 13.82 16.88 13.28
N VAL A 364 13.45 15.63 13.58
CA VAL A 364 12.45 15.32 14.60
C VAL A 364 13.05 15.21 16.01
N PHE A 365 14.27 14.67 16.16
CA PHE A 365 14.91 14.50 17.47
C PHE A 365 15.95 15.58 17.79
N GLY A 366 16.43 16.34 16.82
CA GLY A 366 17.41 17.41 17.01
C GLY A 366 18.66 16.91 17.76
N ASN A 367 18.98 17.56 18.88
CA ASN A 367 20.12 17.19 19.72
C ASN A 367 19.99 15.82 20.42
N LYS A 368 18.79 15.21 20.44
CA LYS A 368 18.56 13.88 21.02
C LYS A 368 18.81 12.75 20.03
N THR A 369 19.10 13.04 18.77
CA THR A 369 19.24 12.02 17.70
C THR A 369 20.27 10.95 18.04
N SER A 370 21.47 11.32 18.49
CA SER A 370 22.52 10.36 18.85
C SER A 370 22.13 9.50 20.06
N ALA A 371 21.45 10.07 21.05
CA ALA A 371 20.94 9.33 22.20
C ALA A 371 19.84 8.34 21.80
N MET A 372 18.93 8.76 20.91
CA MET A 372 17.89 7.89 20.35
C MET A 372 18.49 6.75 19.50
N ALA A 373 19.51 7.04 18.69
CA ALA A 373 20.22 6.04 17.90
C ALA A 373 20.87 4.98 18.80
N ALA A 374 21.59 5.39 19.86
CA ALA A 374 22.25 4.47 20.79
C ALA A 374 21.23 3.63 21.59
N TRP A 375 20.17 4.27 22.11
CA TRP A 375 19.12 3.60 22.86
C TRP A 375 18.36 2.56 22.02
N SER A 376 17.98 2.91 20.80
CA SER A 376 17.26 2.01 19.89
C SER A 376 18.14 0.86 19.41
N ARG A 377 19.44 1.11 19.14
CA ARG A 377 20.41 0.07 18.75
C ARG A 377 20.47 -1.04 19.79
N ALA A 378 20.54 -0.67 21.07
CA ALA A 378 20.62 -1.61 22.19
C ALA A 378 19.36 -2.51 22.32
N LYS A 379 18.23 -2.11 21.72
CA LYS A 379 16.95 -2.84 21.80
C LYS A 379 16.67 -3.74 20.60
N LEU A 380 17.37 -3.59 19.47
CA LEU A 380 17.06 -4.31 18.23
C LEU A 380 17.02 -5.83 18.41
N ALA A 381 17.99 -6.41 19.14
CA ALA A 381 18.02 -7.84 19.42
C ALA A 381 16.82 -8.32 20.26
N GLN A 382 16.35 -7.48 21.20
CA GLN A 382 15.17 -7.78 22.01
C GLN A 382 13.91 -7.72 21.16
N TRP A 383 13.72 -6.65 20.37
CA TRP A 383 12.58 -6.52 19.47
C TRP A 383 12.53 -7.64 18.43
N ALA A 384 13.68 -8.06 17.89
CA ALA A 384 13.75 -9.17 16.95
C ALA A 384 13.28 -10.51 17.57
N LYS A 385 13.63 -10.76 18.84
CA LYS A 385 13.11 -11.92 19.59
C LYS A 385 11.60 -11.82 19.82
N MET A 386 11.09 -10.63 20.13
CA MET A 386 9.66 -10.38 20.30
C MET A 386 8.88 -10.60 18.99
N ALA A 387 9.38 -10.06 17.87
CA ALA A 387 8.82 -10.25 16.53
C ALA A 387 8.78 -11.73 16.13
N SER A 388 9.90 -12.45 16.32
CA SER A 388 9.99 -13.88 16.04
C SER A 388 8.97 -14.68 16.89
N LYS A 389 8.84 -14.35 18.18
CA LYS A 389 7.83 -14.97 19.05
C LYS A 389 6.41 -14.69 18.56
N SER A 390 6.14 -13.49 18.03
CA SER A 390 4.80 -13.10 17.58
C SER A 390 4.30 -13.85 16.33
N CYS A 391 5.22 -14.45 15.57
CA CYS A 391 4.94 -15.34 14.44
C CYS A 391 5.24 -16.82 14.78
N ASP A 392 5.23 -17.18 16.07
CA ASP A 392 5.54 -18.52 16.58
C ASP A 392 6.88 -19.11 16.09
N GLY A 393 7.86 -18.26 15.78
CA GLY A 393 9.16 -18.67 15.24
C GLY A 393 9.19 -18.96 13.74
N ALA A 394 8.15 -18.55 12.99
CA ALA A 394 8.14 -18.65 11.52
C ALA A 394 9.34 -17.93 10.87
N LEU A 395 9.75 -16.81 11.47
CA LEU A 395 10.97 -16.08 11.13
C LEU A 395 11.97 -16.16 12.28
N SER A 396 13.24 -16.42 11.99
CA SER A 396 14.27 -16.51 13.03
C SER A 396 14.59 -15.13 13.62
N PRO A 397 14.90 -15.03 14.94
CA PRO A 397 15.29 -13.76 15.53
C PRO A 397 16.50 -13.13 14.82
N LYS A 398 17.44 -13.94 14.35
CA LYS A 398 18.65 -13.45 13.65
C LYS A 398 18.33 -12.82 12.30
N ALA A 399 17.40 -13.40 11.53
CA ALA A 399 16.97 -12.84 10.25
C ALA A 399 16.26 -11.49 10.45
N ILE A 400 15.37 -11.41 11.45
CA ILE A 400 14.68 -10.16 11.81
C ILE A 400 15.68 -9.11 12.29
N GLU A 401 16.60 -9.48 13.18
CA GLU A 401 17.62 -8.57 13.72
C GLU A 401 18.52 -8.00 12.60
N THR A 402 18.83 -8.79 11.57
CA THR A 402 19.62 -8.34 10.42
C THR A 402 18.91 -7.20 9.69
N ARG A 403 17.64 -7.38 9.37
CA ARG A 403 16.80 -6.35 8.73
C ARG A 403 16.56 -5.13 9.64
N PHE A 404 16.38 -5.35 10.95
CA PHE A 404 16.28 -4.25 11.91
C PHE A 404 17.55 -3.41 12.00
N ASN A 405 18.73 -4.05 11.95
CA ASN A 405 20.00 -3.32 11.92
C ASN A 405 20.16 -2.49 10.63
N LEU A 406 19.75 -3.04 9.49
CA LEU A 406 19.76 -2.32 8.23
C LEU A 406 18.82 -1.10 8.25
N GLN A 407 17.58 -1.29 8.71
CA GLN A 407 16.63 -0.19 8.88
C GLN A 407 17.14 0.88 9.86
N HIS A 408 17.79 0.48 10.96
CA HIS A 408 18.41 1.43 11.88
C HIS A 408 19.56 2.22 11.21
N ASP A 409 20.39 1.54 10.43
CA ASP A 409 21.47 2.19 9.67
C ASP A 409 20.92 3.18 8.64
N LEU A 410 19.81 2.84 7.97
CA LEU A 410 19.12 3.78 7.09
C LEU A 410 18.68 5.04 7.84
N ILE A 411 17.98 4.87 8.96
CA ILE A 411 17.45 5.97 9.78
C ILE A 411 18.57 6.88 10.31
N PHE A 412 19.62 6.30 10.91
CA PHE A 412 20.57 7.06 11.73
C PHE A 412 21.96 7.24 11.12
N LYS A 413 22.35 6.45 10.12
CA LYS A 413 23.64 6.59 9.43
C LYS A 413 23.51 7.12 8.02
N LYS A 414 22.49 6.69 7.28
CA LYS A 414 22.20 7.18 5.93
C LYS A 414 21.27 8.40 5.93
N ASN A 415 20.69 8.72 7.09
CA ASN A 415 19.83 9.89 7.30
C ASN A 415 18.69 9.98 6.29
N VAL A 416 18.04 8.85 6.00
CA VAL A 416 16.87 8.82 5.11
C VAL A 416 15.69 9.53 5.75
N THR A 417 14.73 9.93 4.93
CA THR A 417 13.42 10.40 5.34
C THR A 417 12.66 9.29 6.06
N ILE A 418 12.04 9.64 7.18
CA ILE A 418 11.41 8.71 8.14
C ILE A 418 9.96 9.03 8.44
N ALA A 419 9.48 10.17 7.94
CA ALA A 419 8.12 10.61 8.10
C ALA A 419 7.74 11.60 7.01
N GLU A 420 6.46 11.61 6.71
CA GLU A 420 5.82 12.53 5.79
C GLU A 420 4.78 13.34 6.56
N LEU A 421 4.76 14.65 6.33
CA LEU A 421 3.73 15.55 6.83
C LEU A 421 2.99 16.14 5.63
N PHE A 422 1.67 15.93 5.60
CA PHE A 422 0.82 16.22 4.46
C PHE A 422 -0.44 16.97 4.92
N PRO A 423 -0.58 18.27 4.60
CA PRO A 423 -1.78 19.03 4.92
C PRO A 423 -2.90 18.72 3.92
N THR A 424 -4.12 18.56 4.41
CA THR A 424 -5.34 18.60 3.57
C THR A 424 -6.20 19.77 4.02
N SER A 425 -6.61 20.65 3.10
CA SER A 425 -7.54 21.73 3.41
C SER A 425 -8.96 21.45 2.94
N ALA A 426 -9.94 21.94 3.70
CA ALA A 426 -11.33 22.01 3.31
C ALA A 426 -11.91 23.33 3.82
N ARG A 427 -11.96 24.34 2.94
CA ARG A 427 -12.43 25.71 3.27
C ARG A 427 -11.69 26.28 4.47
N THR A 428 -12.37 26.43 5.62
CA THR A 428 -11.84 27.00 6.87
C THR A 428 -11.20 25.95 7.78
N THR A 429 -10.88 24.76 7.26
CA THR A 429 -10.27 23.66 8.02
C THR A 429 -8.99 23.21 7.34
N VAL A 430 -7.94 23.00 8.13
CA VAL A 430 -6.73 22.28 7.72
C VAL A 430 -6.54 21.06 8.60
N VAL A 431 -6.30 19.92 7.97
CA VAL A 431 -5.92 18.67 8.62
C VAL A 431 -4.44 18.45 8.34
N GLY A 432 -3.60 18.65 9.34
CA GLY A 432 -2.18 18.27 9.28
C GLY A 432 -2.06 16.77 9.52
N GLN A 433 -2.05 15.98 8.46
CA GLN A 433 -1.80 14.55 8.53
C GLN A 433 -0.30 14.29 8.56
N PHE A 434 0.09 13.24 9.27
CA PHE A 434 1.48 12.81 9.27
C PHE A 434 1.58 11.33 9.61
N TRP A 435 2.62 10.69 9.08
CA TRP A 435 2.90 9.29 9.35
C TRP A 435 4.40 9.00 9.38
N THR A 436 4.76 7.94 10.09
CA THR A 436 6.13 7.41 10.10
C THR A 436 6.29 6.33 9.04
N THR A 437 7.36 6.40 8.26
CA THR A 437 7.61 5.52 7.10
C THR A 437 8.53 4.34 7.41
N MET A 438 9.23 4.38 8.55
CA MET A 438 10.20 3.35 8.95
C MET A 438 9.86 2.72 10.32
N PRO A 439 8.68 2.11 10.50
CA PRO A 439 8.31 1.45 11.75
C PRO A 439 9.04 0.11 11.95
N PHE A 440 9.34 -0.23 13.21
CA PHE A 440 9.85 -1.56 13.55
C PHE A 440 8.71 -2.56 13.81
N SER A 441 7.49 -2.10 14.06
CA SER A 441 6.32 -2.96 14.23
C SER A 441 6.00 -3.70 12.94
N TRP A 442 6.19 -5.01 12.96
CA TRP A 442 5.89 -5.90 11.85
C TRP A 442 4.73 -6.81 12.24
N GLY A 443 3.73 -6.85 11.39
CA GLY A 443 2.52 -7.64 11.53
C GLY A 443 2.46 -8.83 10.58
N SER A 444 1.25 -9.31 10.35
CA SER A 444 0.96 -10.39 9.41
C SER A 444 -0.40 -10.27 8.71
N VAL A 445 -0.53 -11.00 7.60
CA VAL A 445 -1.77 -11.22 6.85
C VAL A 445 -1.90 -12.70 6.54
N HIS A 446 -2.91 -13.37 7.10
CA HIS A 446 -3.16 -14.79 6.90
C HIS A 446 -4.59 -15.09 6.44
N LEU A 447 -4.76 -16.24 5.81
CA LEU A 447 -6.04 -16.83 5.48
C LEU A 447 -6.75 -17.26 6.75
N GLY A 448 -7.93 -16.68 7.01
CA GLY A 448 -8.76 -17.05 8.16
C GLY A 448 -9.58 -18.33 7.94
N SER A 449 -9.96 -18.61 6.69
CA SER A 449 -10.79 -19.75 6.32
C SER A 449 -10.48 -20.25 4.91
N SER A 450 -10.48 -21.57 4.69
CA SER A 450 -10.31 -22.19 3.37
C SER A 450 -11.54 -22.01 2.45
N THR A 451 -12.67 -21.59 2.99
CA THR A 451 -13.90 -21.31 2.24
C THR A 451 -14.09 -19.83 1.94
N ASP A 452 -13.50 -18.94 2.74
CA ASP A 452 -13.59 -17.48 2.57
C ASP A 452 -12.23 -16.89 2.21
N ILE A 453 -11.91 -17.03 0.93
CA ILE A 453 -10.62 -16.63 0.37
C ILE A 453 -10.44 -15.12 0.24
N ASN A 454 -11.50 -14.35 0.40
CA ASN A 454 -11.48 -12.90 0.21
C ASN A 454 -11.33 -12.11 1.50
N GLU A 455 -11.45 -12.76 2.66
CA GLU A 455 -11.41 -12.12 3.98
C GLU A 455 -10.10 -12.46 4.72
N PRO A 456 -9.07 -11.59 4.62
CA PRO A 456 -7.82 -11.78 5.35
C PRO A 456 -7.95 -11.51 6.85
N VAL A 457 -7.19 -12.26 7.64
CA VAL A 457 -6.87 -11.91 9.02
C VAL A 457 -5.67 -10.98 8.98
N ILE A 458 -5.91 -9.67 9.13
CA ILE A 458 -4.87 -8.63 9.11
C ILE A 458 -4.52 -8.26 10.56
N ASP A 459 -3.29 -8.48 10.96
CA ASP A 459 -2.74 -8.02 12.24
C ASP A 459 -1.48 -7.18 12.03
N PRO A 460 -1.61 -5.85 11.86
CA PRO A 460 -0.46 -4.96 11.60
C PRO A 460 0.46 -4.78 12.82
N LYS A 461 0.01 -5.18 14.02
CA LYS A 461 0.74 -5.03 15.29
C LYS A 461 1.24 -3.59 15.52
N LEU A 462 0.42 -2.59 15.20
CA LEU A 462 0.80 -1.18 15.24
C LEU A 462 1.36 -0.80 16.62
N LEU A 463 2.44 -0.02 16.67
CA LEU A 463 3.07 0.51 17.88
C LEU A 463 3.48 -0.58 18.90
N SER A 464 3.87 -1.77 18.42
CA SER A 464 4.35 -2.86 19.27
C SER A 464 5.70 -2.59 19.94
N TYR A 465 6.47 -1.63 19.42
CA TYR A 465 7.76 -1.24 19.95
C TYR A 465 7.81 0.24 20.32
N ASP A 466 8.43 0.54 21.46
CA ASP A 466 8.55 1.89 22.02
C ASP A 466 9.14 2.91 21.04
N PHE A 467 9.98 2.47 20.09
CA PHE A 467 10.53 3.35 19.05
C PHE A 467 9.45 3.97 18.18
N ASP A 468 8.48 3.17 17.73
CA ASP A 468 7.44 3.65 16.81
C ASP A 468 6.56 4.70 17.49
N PHE A 469 6.29 4.49 18.79
CA PHE A 469 5.60 5.46 19.64
C PHE A 469 6.40 6.76 19.79
N ASN A 470 7.68 6.67 20.15
CA ASN A 470 8.56 7.82 20.32
C ASN A 470 8.71 8.62 19.01
N MET A 471 8.82 7.91 17.89
CA MET A 471 8.92 8.51 16.57
C MET A 471 7.66 9.26 16.19
N LEU A 472 6.49 8.62 16.31
CA LEU A 472 5.22 9.23 15.97
C LEU A 472 4.93 10.46 16.85
N THR A 473 5.33 10.40 18.12
CA THR A 473 5.23 11.53 19.06
C THR A 473 6.15 12.69 18.63
N ALA A 474 7.41 12.41 18.26
CA ALA A 474 8.35 13.43 17.81
C ALA A 474 7.87 14.12 16.51
N VAL A 475 7.37 13.35 15.54
CA VAL A 475 6.77 13.89 14.32
C VAL A 475 5.52 14.73 14.64
N GLY A 476 4.67 14.26 15.56
CA GLY A 476 3.49 15.01 15.99
C GLY A 476 3.82 16.35 16.64
N ARG A 477 4.91 16.41 17.43
CA ARG A 477 5.42 17.68 17.98
C ARG A 477 5.95 18.61 16.91
N LEU A 478 6.66 18.08 15.90
CA LEU A 478 7.11 18.87 14.76
C LEU A 478 5.92 19.45 13.98
N SER A 479 4.87 18.64 13.79
CA SER A 479 3.62 19.10 13.17
C SER A 479 2.96 20.23 13.99
N GLN A 480 2.80 20.07 15.32
CA GLN A 480 2.33 21.15 16.19
C GLN A 480 3.20 22.42 16.07
N LYS A 481 4.52 22.25 16.03
CA LYS A 481 5.47 23.36 15.90
C LYS A 481 5.27 24.10 14.58
N ALA A 482 5.07 23.39 13.46
CA ALA A 482 4.80 24.01 12.16
C ALA A 482 3.54 24.88 12.20
N TYR A 483 2.42 24.36 12.70
CA TYR A 483 1.16 25.12 12.77
C TYR A 483 1.13 26.22 13.83
N SER A 484 2.09 26.25 14.75
CA SER A 484 2.24 27.32 15.76
C SER A 484 3.38 28.30 15.44
N THR A 485 4.09 28.12 14.32
CA THR A 485 5.17 29.00 13.88
C THR A 485 4.68 29.91 12.75
N ALA A 486 5.01 31.20 12.85
CA ALA A 486 4.69 32.18 11.81
C ALA A 486 5.59 31.98 10.58
N PRO A 487 5.09 32.26 9.36
CA PRO A 487 3.79 32.89 9.08
C PRO A 487 2.61 31.91 8.87
N LEU A 488 2.81 30.59 8.97
CA LEU A 488 1.70 29.61 8.85
C LEU A 488 0.71 29.75 10.00
N SER A 489 1.20 29.99 11.22
CA SER A 489 0.35 30.22 12.40
C SER A 489 -0.63 31.39 12.23
N ASP A 490 -0.31 32.37 11.39
CA ASP A 490 -1.20 33.53 11.14
C ASP A 490 -2.52 33.11 10.47
N LEU A 491 -2.56 31.94 9.83
CA LEU A 491 -3.78 31.39 9.25
C LEU A 491 -4.63 30.68 10.29
N ILE A 492 -4.04 30.23 11.39
CA ILE A 492 -4.64 29.31 12.35
C ILE A 492 -5.35 30.10 13.45
N THR A 493 -6.64 29.83 13.65
CA THR A 493 -7.43 30.43 14.75
C THR A 493 -7.46 29.53 15.98
N SER A 494 -7.52 28.21 15.79
CA SER A 494 -7.48 27.23 16.88
C SER A 494 -7.10 25.83 16.39
N ASN A 495 -6.64 24.97 17.30
CA ASN A 495 -6.64 23.53 17.09
C ASN A 495 -8.00 22.98 17.50
N THR A 496 -8.76 22.41 16.56
CA THR A 496 -10.13 21.91 16.78
C THR A 496 -10.17 20.43 17.11
N SER A 497 -9.13 19.67 16.73
CA SER A 497 -8.97 18.28 17.14
C SER A 497 -7.48 17.97 17.37
N PRO A 498 -7.10 17.53 18.59
CA PRO A 498 -7.95 17.28 19.75
C PRO A 498 -8.43 18.50 20.55
N GLY A 499 -7.85 19.68 20.29
CA GLY A 499 -7.89 20.85 21.16
C GLY A 499 -6.61 21.02 21.97
N TYR A 500 -6.15 22.27 22.16
CA TYR A 500 -4.97 22.57 22.98
C TYR A 500 -5.18 22.28 24.47
N ASP A 501 -6.42 22.14 24.94
CA ASP A 501 -6.76 21.68 26.28
C ASP A 501 -6.35 20.21 26.51
N LYS A 502 -6.46 19.36 25.49
CA LYS A 502 -6.11 17.93 25.56
C LYS A 502 -4.67 17.66 25.16
N LEU A 503 -4.18 18.40 24.16
CA LEU A 503 -2.83 18.27 23.63
C LEU A 503 -2.21 19.66 23.48
N PRO A 504 -1.75 20.29 24.58
CA PRO A 504 -1.09 21.59 24.53
C PRO A 504 0.25 21.51 23.78
N LEU A 505 0.83 22.65 23.41
CA LEU A 505 2.10 22.69 22.66
C LEU A 505 3.29 22.11 23.44
N ASP A 506 3.21 22.13 24.77
CA ASP A 506 4.16 21.53 25.71
C ASP A 506 3.67 20.17 26.27
N ALA A 507 2.78 19.49 25.54
CA ALA A 507 2.19 18.22 25.96
C ALA A 507 3.24 17.18 26.39
N THR A 508 3.00 16.62 27.57
CA THR A 508 3.77 15.53 28.16
C THR A 508 3.68 14.25 27.32
N GLU A 509 4.63 13.34 27.52
CA GLU A 509 4.58 11.99 26.91
C GLU A 509 3.27 11.26 27.23
N ALA A 510 2.71 11.45 28.44
CA ALA A 510 1.45 10.81 28.85
C ALA A 510 0.23 11.35 28.08
N GLN A 511 0.21 12.65 27.78
CA GLN A 511 -0.84 13.27 26.96
C GLN A 511 -0.75 12.77 25.51
N TRP A 512 0.46 12.73 24.93
CA TRP A 512 0.69 12.11 23.63
C TRP A 512 0.29 10.63 23.62
N ALA A 513 0.64 9.86 24.65
CA ALA A 513 0.27 8.46 24.76
C ALA A 513 -1.25 8.26 24.77
N THR A 514 -1.96 9.07 25.55
CA THR A 514 -3.43 9.05 25.60
C THR A 514 -4.03 9.38 24.23
N TYR A 515 -3.50 10.41 23.57
CA TYR A 515 -3.98 10.83 22.27
C TYR A 515 -3.72 9.78 21.17
N ILE A 516 -2.51 9.24 21.11
CA ILE A 516 -2.09 8.22 20.14
C ILE A 516 -2.89 6.93 20.32
N LYS A 517 -3.06 6.43 21.55
CA LYS A 517 -3.87 5.23 21.79
C LYS A 517 -5.30 5.37 21.30
N LYS A 518 -5.87 6.59 21.41
CA LYS A 518 -7.24 6.89 20.99
C LYS A 518 -7.38 7.19 19.49
N ASN A 519 -6.38 7.80 18.85
CA ASN A 519 -6.52 8.36 17.50
C ASN A 519 -5.51 7.83 16.47
N GLY A 520 -4.42 7.20 16.90
CA GLY A 520 -3.43 6.57 16.02
C GLY A 520 -4.08 5.49 15.17
N ARG A 521 -3.60 5.33 13.95
CA ARG A 521 -4.15 4.39 12.95
C ARG A 521 -3.06 4.00 11.94
N ALA A 522 -3.37 3.04 11.08
CA ALA A 522 -2.62 2.84 9.84
C ALA A 522 -2.81 4.04 8.90
N SER A 523 -1.80 4.34 8.07
CA SER A 523 -1.87 5.46 7.11
C SER A 523 -2.87 5.27 5.99
#